data_AF-A0A8J8SJP8-F1
#
_entry.id   AF-A0A8J8SJP8-F1
#
_cell.length_a   1.000
_cell.length_b   1.000
_cell.length_c   1.000
_cell.angle_alpha   90.00
_cell.angle_beta   90.00
_cell.angle_gamma   90.00
#
_symmetry.space_group_name_H-M   'P 1'
#
loop_
_entity.id
_entity.type
_entity.pdbx_description
1 polymer ?
#
loop_
_entity_poly.entity_id
_entity_poly.type
_entity_poly.pdbx_seq_one_letter_code
_entity_poly.pdbx_strand_id
1 'polypeptide(L)'
;MEVSRKLKIFVDSLNGLPYGLKGTYKRMLYLSMVTITTLGYGDIVPITNRARLLVGLESVLGIIIIGLFISSIFNKLSNNARE
;
A
#
# COMPACT_ATOMS: atom_id res chain seq x y z
N MET A 1 -16.35 3.25 30.95
CA MET A 1 -16.39 4.19 29.79
C MET A 1 -15.17 4.07 28.88
N GLU A 2 -13.95 3.96 29.42
CA GLU A 2 -12.70 3.83 28.64
C GLU A 2 -12.66 2.58 27.74
N VAL A 3 -13.05 1.43 28.29
CA VAL A 3 -12.97 0.11 27.61
C VAL A 3 -13.90 0.04 26.40
N SER A 4 -15.15 0.50 26.54
CA SER A 4 -16.14 0.53 25.45
C SER A 4 -15.70 1.44 24.29
N ARG A 5 -14.94 2.50 24.58
CA ARG A 5 -14.36 3.41 23.57
C ARG A 5 -13.27 2.71 22.77
N LYS A 6 -12.35 2.01 23.45
CA LYS A 6 -11.30 1.22 22.80
C LYS A 6 -11.87 0.10 21.93
N LEU A 7 -12.94 -0.54 22.39
CA LEU A 7 -13.59 -1.61 21.63
C LEU A 7 -14.24 -1.09 20.33
N LYS A 8 -14.91 0.07 20.38
CA LYS A 8 -15.45 0.71 19.17
C LYS A 8 -14.35 1.08 18.19
N ILE A 9 -13.30 1.76 18.64
CA ILE A 9 -12.14 2.10 17.80
C ILE A 9 -11.55 0.86 17.15
N PHE A 10 -11.43 -0.25 17.88
CA PHE A 10 -10.96 -1.51 17.34
C PHE A 10 -11.89 -2.07 16.26
N VAL A 11 -13.20 -2.15 16.51
CA VAL A 11 -14.20 -2.62 15.54
C VAL A 11 -14.25 -1.71 14.30
N ASP A 12 -14.17 -0.41 14.47
CA ASP A 12 -14.17 0.56 13.36
C ASP A 12 -12.85 0.57 12.58
N SER A 13 -11.74 0.21 13.23
CA SER A 13 -10.46 -0.08 12.59
C SER A 13 -10.49 -1.39 11.79
N LEU A 14 -11.26 -2.38 12.24
CA LEU A 14 -11.50 -3.62 11.47
C LEU A 14 -12.41 -3.39 10.27
N ASN A 15 -13.31 -2.42 10.35
CA ASN A 15 -14.17 -1.97 9.26
C ASN A 15 -13.50 -0.93 8.33
N GLY A 16 -12.21 -0.66 8.53
CA GLY A 16 -11.38 0.11 7.60
C GLY A 16 -11.38 1.63 7.79
N LEU A 17 -12.08 2.18 8.79
CA LEU A 17 -12.08 3.62 9.05
C LEU A 17 -12.17 3.93 10.55
N PRO A 18 -11.03 4.13 11.24
CA PRO A 18 -11.06 4.80 12.52
C PRO A 18 -11.29 6.30 12.26
N TYR A 19 -12.55 6.70 12.42
CA TYR A 19 -13.02 8.04 12.79
C TYR A 19 -12.18 9.24 12.30
N GLY A 20 -12.65 9.95 11.28
CA GLY A 20 -12.47 11.41 11.19
C GLY A 20 -11.04 11.97 11.08
N LEU A 21 -10.02 11.14 10.82
CA LEU A 21 -8.65 11.60 10.60
C LEU A 21 -8.54 12.21 9.19
N LYS A 22 -8.71 13.52 9.09
CA LYS A 22 -8.36 14.31 7.88
C LYS A 22 -6.95 13.90 7.41
N GLY A 23 -6.83 13.39 6.18
CA GLY A 23 -5.55 13.01 5.58
C GLY A 23 -5.19 11.52 5.60
N THR A 24 -6.06 10.64 6.14
CA THR A 24 -5.80 9.18 6.19
C THR A 24 -5.54 8.57 4.81
N TYR A 25 -6.31 8.97 3.79
CA TYR A 25 -6.09 8.48 2.42
C TYR A 25 -4.68 8.83 1.89
N LYS A 26 -4.26 10.09 2.04
CA LYS A 26 -2.91 10.54 1.64
C LYS A 26 -1.82 9.77 2.38
N ARG A 27 -2.04 9.50 3.67
CA ARG A 27 -1.10 8.74 4.52
C ARG A 27 -0.99 7.27 4.09
N MET A 28 -2.10 6.63 3.73
CA MET A 28 -2.09 5.25 3.23
C MET A 28 -1.54 5.15 1.80
N LEU A 29 -1.78 6.15 0.94
CA LEU A 29 -1.11 6.26 -0.35
C LEU A 29 0.41 6.40 -0.20
N TYR A 30 0.86 7.21 0.77
CA TYR A 30 2.28 7.32 1.07
C TYR A 30 2.88 5.97 1.52
N LEU A 31 2.21 5.24 2.42
CA LEU A 31 2.60 3.87 2.79
C LEU A 31 2.69 2.97 1.55
N SER A 32 1.70 3.05 0.66
CA SER A 32 1.65 2.23 -0.56
C SER A 32 2.80 2.55 -1.50
N MET A 33 3.08 3.85 -1.74
CA MET A 33 4.21 4.29 -2.56
C MET A 33 5.55 3.80 -1.99
N VAL A 34 5.80 4.02 -0.70
CA VAL A 34 7.05 3.62 -0.03
C VAL A 34 7.22 2.10 -0.02
N THR A 35 6.12 1.34 0.01
CA THR A 35 6.11 -0.12 -0.06
C THR A 35 6.43 -0.61 -1.49
N ILE A 36 5.69 -0.15 -2.49
CA ILE A 36 5.85 -0.55 -3.91
C ILE A 36 7.23 -0.16 -4.45
N THR A 37 7.77 0.98 -4.02
CA THR A 37 9.12 1.43 -4.39
C THR A 37 10.23 0.76 -3.60
N THR A 38 9.91 -0.15 -2.68
CA THR A 38 10.85 -0.85 -1.79
C THR A 38 11.67 0.06 -0.88
N LEU A 39 11.26 1.33 -0.70
CA LEU A 39 11.95 2.30 0.15
C LEU A 39 11.86 1.93 1.63
N GLY A 40 10.66 1.59 2.11
CA GLY A 40 10.45 1.04 3.45
C GLY A 40 10.96 1.90 4.62
N TYR A 41 10.69 3.22 4.65
CA TYR A 41 11.13 4.12 5.74
C TYR A 41 10.74 3.66 7.16
N GLY A 42 9.67 2.90 7.29
CA GLY A 42 9.25 2.31 8.57
C GLY A 42 8.53 3.28 9.52
N ASP A 43 8.21 4.48 9.07
CA ASP A 43 7.43 5.48 9.82
C ASP A 43 5.94 5.10 9.93
N ILE A 44 5.46 4.25 9.02
CA ILE A 44 4.15 3.61 9.07
C ILE A 44 4.34 2.11 8.88
N VAL A 45 3.89 1.34 9.87
CA VAL A 45 4.02 -0.13 9.85
C VAL A 45 2.68 -0.81 10.12
N PRO A 46 2.37 -1.91 9.41
CA PRO A 46 1.17 -2.69 9.66
C PRO A 46 1.28 -3.44 11.00
N ILE A 47 0.36 -3.15 11.92
CA ILE A 47 0.34 -3.79 13.26
C ILE A 47 -0.50 -5.07 13.26
N THR A 48 -1.60 -5.12 12.49
CA THR A 48 -2.50 -6.27 12.47
C THR A 48 -2.03 -7.33 11.48
N ASN A 49 -2.34 -8.61 11.75
CA ASN A 49 -1.97 -9.72 10.86
C ASN A 49 -2.55 -9.55 9.44
N ARG A 50 -3.77 -9.02 9.34
CA ARG A 50 -4.42 -8.74 8.05
C ARG A 50 -3.69 -7.64 7.29
N ALA A 51 -3.34 -6.53 7.96
CA ALA A 51 -2.57 -5.46 7.33
C ALA A 51 -1.18 -5.94 6.89
N ARG A 52 -0.51 -6.77 7.71
CA ARG A 52 0.79 -7.38 7.34
C ARG A 52 0.68 -8.22 6.07
N LEU A 53 -0.37 -9.03 5.95
CA LEU A 53 -0.63 -9.81 4.74
C LEU A 53 -0.88 -8.92 3.52
N LEU A 54 -1.72 -7.89 3.65
CA LEU A 54 -2.05 -6.99 2.53
C LEU A 54 -0.83 -6.19 2.04
N VAL A 55 -0.07 -5.58 2.96
CA VAL A 55 1.17 -4.85 2.61
C VAL A 55 2.21 -5.81 2.02
N GLY A 56 2.32 -7.03 2.54
CA GLY A 56 3.21 -8.05 1.95
C GLY A 56 2.81 -8.43 0.52
N LEU A 57 1.52 -8.64 0.26
CA LEU A 57 1.00 -8.89 -1.09
C LEU A 57 1.23 -7.69 -2.02
N GLU A 58 1.02 -6.48 -1.52
CA GLU A 58 1.28 -5.24 -2.25
C GLU A 58 2.75 -5.15 -2.69
N SER A 59 3.71 -5.43 -1.81
CA SER A 59 5.14 -5.42 -2.17
C SER A 59 5.45 -6.37 -3.33
N VAL A 60 4.90 -7.58 -3.32
CA VAL A 60 5.14 -8.58 -4.37
C VAL A 60 4.49 -8.16 -5.68
N LEU A 61 3.21 -7.76 -5.64
CA LEU A 61 2.48 -7.33 -6.82
C LEU A 61 3.06 -6.06 -7.45
N GLY A 62 3.50 -5.11 -6.61
CA GLY A 62 4.11 -3.85 -7.05
C GLY A 62 5.34 -4.08 -7.92
N ILE A 63 6.25 -4.96 -7.48
CA ILE A 63 7.46 -5.31 -8.25
C ILE A 63 7.09 -5.96 -9.60
N ILE A 64 6.12 -6.88 -9.61
CA ILE A 64 5.66 -7.53 -10.85
C ILE A 64 5.09 -6.50 -11.83
N ILE A 65 4.22 -5.60 -11.34
CA ILE A 65 3.59 -4.55 -12.17
C ILE A 65 4.65 -3.61 -12.76
N ILE A 66 5.62 -3.16 -11.96
CA ILE A 66 6.72 -2.29 -12.44
C ILE A 66 7.55 -3.01 -13.50
N GLY A 67 7.89 -4.28 -13.29
CA GLY A 67 8.64 -5.07 -14.26
C GLY A 67 7.90 -5.23 -15.59
N LEU A 68 6.59 -5.54 -15.54
CA LEU A 68 5.75 -5.64 -16.73
C LEU A 68 5.62 -4.29 -17.46
N PHE A 69 5.49 -3.20 -16.70
CA PHE A 69 5.42 -1.84 -17.26
C PHE A 69 6.70 -1.47 -18.01
N ILE A 70 7.85 -1.72 -17.39
CA ILE A 70 9.16 -1.49 -18.02
C ILE A 70 9.29 -2.35 -19.28
N SER A 71 8.96 -3.65 -19.20
CA SER A 71 8.99 -4.55 -20.36
C SER A 71 8.11 -4.06 -21.51
N SER A 72 6.90 -3.59 -21.22
CA SER A 72 5.99 -3.04 -22.23
C SER A 72 6.57 -1.79 -22.91
N ILE A 73 7.23 -0.90 -22.16
CA ILE A 73 7.87 0.29 -22.73
C ILE A 73 9.03 -0.13 -23.63
N PHE A 74 9.90 -1.01 -23.16
CA PHE A 74 11.04 -1.50 -23.94
C PHE A 74 10.61 -2.20 -25.23
N ASN A 75 9.58 -3.04 -25.17
CA ASN A 75 9.04 -3.69 -26.36
C ASN A 75 8.53 -2.66 -27.38
N LYS A 76 7.82 -1.63 -26.93
CA LYS A 76 7.33 -0.57 -27.82
C LYS A 76 8.47 0.25 -28.43
N LEU A 77 9.47 0.63 -27.65
CA LEU A 77 10.64 1.36 -28.14
C LEU A 77 11.48 0.52 -29.11
N SER A 78 11.69 -0.76 -28.80
CA SER A 78 12.44 -1.68 -29.66
C SER A 78 11.71 -1.97 -30.97
N ASN A 79 10.38 -1.96 -30.99
CA ASN A 79 9.61 -2.14 -32.22
C ASN A 79 9.72 -0.90 -33.10
N ASN A 80 9.55 0.30 -32.54
CA ASN A 80 9.67 1.55 -33.29
C ASN A 80 11.09 1.79 -33.86
N ALA A 81 12.14 1.27 -33.22
CA ALA A 81 13.52 1.39 -33.71
C ALA A 81 13.86 0.41 -34.85
N ARG A 82 12.99 -0.57 -35.13
CA ARG A 82 13.16 -1.56 -36.19
C ARG A 82 12.36 -1.22 -37.46
N GLU A 83 11.42 -0.30 -37.35
CA GLU A 83 10.72 0.36 -38.48
C GLU A 83 11.57 1.50 -39.05
#